data_AF-A0A928T1B8-F1
#
_entry.id   AF-A0A928T1B8-F1
#
_cell.length_a   1.000
_cell.length_b   1.000
_cell.length_c   1.000
_cell.angle_alpha   90.00
_cell.angle_beta   90.00
_cell.angle_gamma   90.00
#
_symmetry.space_group_name_H-M   'P 1'
#
loop_
_entity.id
_entity.type
_entity.pdbx_description
1 polymer ?
#
loop_
_entity_poly.entity_id
_entity_poly.type
_entity_poly.pdbx_seq_one_letter_code
_entity_poly.pdbx_strand_id
1 'polypeptide(L)'
;MSSPPQVQEIPAQTATPTAERAPEGSFVARLRVGRWGTVLALLTILFGFALGGAFGAFETPLKSGLTARAEAVRDGVYAGDAAKMKSVVDKSWTYYKRAHMHGGAIGAVALGGILLLAALERPRRRARQSVSLALGLGGLGYSSFWLLAARAAPGLGSTDAAKESLAWLAVPSAGLLMLGVIAVIALTSRELFAPRLPA
;
A
#
# COMPACT_ATOMS: atom_id res chain seq x y z
N MET A 1 -81.89 24.14 -15.75
CA MET A 1 -81.01 22.98 -15.48
C MET A 1 -79.61 23.37 -15.93
N SER A 2 -78.76 23.80 -15.01
CA SER A 2 -77.40 24.24 -15.28
C SER A 2 -76.44 23.13 -14.83
N SER A 3 -75.57 22.68 -15.73
CA SER A 3 -74.61 21.60 -15.49
C SER A 3 -73.63 21.95 -14.35
N PRO A 4 -73.20 20.96 -13.54
CA PRO A 4 -72.22 21.20 -12.47
C PRO A 4 -70.81 21.43 -13.05
N PRO A 5 -69.94 22.16 -12.33
CA PRO A 5 -68.57 22.42 -12.77
C PRO A 5 -67.72 21.15 -12.65
N GLN A 6 -66.88 20.90 -13.65
CA GLN A 6 -65.93 19.80 -13.62
C GLN A 6 -64.75 20.15 -12.71
N VAL A 7 -64.51 19.30 -11.71
CA VAL A 7 -63.33 19.36 -10.85
C VAL A 7 -62.15 18.74 -11.60
N GLN A 8 -61.14 19.56 -11.89
CA GLN A 8 -59.86 19.10 -12.43
C GLN A 8 -59.06 18.41 -11.32
N GLU A 9 -58.84 17.10 -11.43
CA GLU A 9 -57.91 16.38 -10.57
C GLU A 9 -56.47 16.80 -10.89
N ILE A 10 -55.75 17.31 -9.89
CA ILE A 10 -54.32 17.62 -9.98
C ILE A 10 -53.56 16.28 -9.86
N PRO A 11 -52.70 15.90 -10.82
CA PRO A 11 -51.95 14.66 -10.73
C PRO A 11 -50.94 14.76 -9.58
N ALA A 12 -50.97 13.77 -8.69
CA ALA A 12 -50.01 13.61 -7.62
C ALA A 12 -48.60 13.48 -8.21
N GLN A 13 -47.73 14.45 -7.90
CA GLN A 13 -46.30 14.33 -8.18
C GLN A 13 -45.74 13.18 -7.36
N THR A 14 -45.51 12.04 -8.01
CA THR A 14 -44.70 10.96 -7.47
C THR A 14 -43.27 11.46 -7.31
N ALA A 15 -42.92 11.85 -6.08
CA ALA A 15 -41.55 12.15 -5.71
C ALA A 15 -40.70 10.88 -5.85
N THR A 16 -39.87 10.83 -6.88
CA THR A 16 -38.81 9.83 -7.01
C THR A 16 -37.88 10.00 -5.81
N PRO A 17 -37.54 8.94 -5.04
CA PRO A 17 -36.61 9.07 -3.93
C PRO A 17 -35.23 9.41 -4.50
N THR A 18 -34.87 10.69 -4.46
CA THR A 18 -33.51 11.15 -4.75
C THR A 18 -32.61 10.50 -3.73
N ALA A 19 -31.84 9.50 -4.17
CA ALA A 19 -30.74 8.92 -3.41
C ALA A 19 -29.91 10.07 -2.83
N GLU A 20 -29.98 10.24 -1.52
CA GLU A 20 -29.37 11.33 -0.78
C GLU A 20 -27.85 11.32 -1.07
N ARG A 21 -27.40 12.21 -1.97
CA ARG A 21 -25.98 12.38 -2.24
C ARG A 21 -25.35 12.89 -0.96
N ALA A 22 -24.41 12.10 -0.40
CA ALA A 22 -23.63 12.51 0.75
C ALA A 22 -23.08 13.94 0.54
N PRO A 23 -23.13 14.81 1.58
CA PRO A 23 -22.80 16.22 1.45
C PRO A 23 -21.40 16.40 0.83
N GLU A 24 -21.27 17.39 -0.05
CA GLU A 24 -19.99 17.78 -0.62
C GLU A 24 -19.04 18.12 0.54
N GLY A 25 -18.03 17.28 0.74
CA GLY A 25 -17.14 17.37 1.90
C GLY A 25 -17.20 16.19 2.86
N SER A 26 -18.07 15.20 2.69
CA SER A 26 -18.07 14.00 3.56
C SER A 26 -16.73 13.25 3.55
N PHE A 27 -16.43 12.54 4.65
CA PHE A 27 -15.26 11.65 4.76
C PHE A 27 -15.12 10.70 3.56
N VAL A 28 -16.23 10.09 3.13
CA VAL A 28 -16.25 9.14 2.02
C VAL A 28 -15.88 9.83 0.69
N ALA A 29 -16.40 11.03 0.43
CA ALA A 29 -16.04 11.80 -0.76
C ALA A 29 -14.54 12.13 -0.77
N ARG A 30 -13.99 12.45 0.39
CA ARG A 30 -12.57 12.72 0.60
C ARG A 30 -11.68 11.48 0.47
N LEU A 31 -12.13 10.34 0.96
CA LEU A 31 -11.44 9.05 0.79
C LEU A 31 -11.40 8.62 -0.68
N ARG A 32 -12.47 8.87 -1.44
CA ARG A 32 -12.52 8.59 -2.90
C ARG A 32 -11.43 9.30 -3.70
N VAL A 33 -10.94 10.45 -3.23
CA VAL A 33 -9.80 11.15 -3.84
C VAL A 33 -8.51 10.32 -3.75
N GLY A 34 -8.32 9.61 -2.64
CA GLY A 34 -7.17 8.73 -2.37
C GLY A 34 -7.41 7.25 -2.70
N ARG A 35 -8.46 6.93 -3.49
CA ARG A 35 -8.92 5.54 -3.71
C ARG A 35 -7.82 4.59 -4.18
N TRP A 36 -6.95 5.03 -5.09
CA TRP A 36 -5.87 4.20 -5.61
C TRP A 36 -4.78 3.94 -4.57
N GLY A 37 -4.41 4.96 -3.80
CA GLY A 37 -3.52 4.78 -2.65
C GLY A 37 -4.09 3.80 -1.63
N THR A 38 -5.41 3.90 -1.38
CA THR A 38 -6.12 3.02 -0.44
C THR A 38 -6.08 1.56 -0.89
N VAL A 39 -6.41 1.30 -2.16
CA VAL A 39 -6.33 -0.05 -2.74
C VAL A 39 -4.91 -0.59 -2.68
N LEU A 40 -3.89 0.21 -3.01
CA LEU A 40 -2.49 -0.21 -2.93
C LEU A 40 -2.05 -0.51 -1.49
N ALA A 41 -2.48 0.28 -0.51
CA ALA A 41 -2.20 0.00 0.89
C ALA A 41 -2.85 -1.32 1.34
N LEU A 42 -4.11 -1.57 0.96
CA LEU A 42 -4.79 -2.85 1.24
C LEU A 42 -4.11 -4.03 0.55
N LEU A 43 -3.65 -3.87 -0.69
CA LEU A 43 -2.85 -4.88 -1.38
C LEU A 43 -1.52 -5.15 -0.69
N THR A 44 -0.90 -4.12 -0.09
CA THR A 44 0.33 -4.26 0.69
C THR A 44 0.08 -5.08 1.97
N ILE A 45 -1.05 -4.82 2.65
CA ILE A 45 -1.49 -5.61 3.81
C ILE A 45 -1.76 -7.06 3.40
N LEU A 46 -2.54 -7.27 2.32
CA LEU A 46 -2.83 -8.60 1.80
C LEU A 46 -1.56 -9.35 1.43
N PHE A 47 -0.60 -8.68 0.80
CA PHE A 47 0.73 -9.23 0.51
C PHE A 47 1.45 -9.69 1.78
N GLY A 48 1.44 -8.88 2.84
CA GLY A 48 1.96 -9.25 4.15
C GLY A 48 1.29 -10.52 4.70
N PHE A 49 -0.04 -10.54 4.78
CA PHE A 49 -0.78 -11.71 5.28
C PHE A 49 -0.56 -12.96 4.42
N ALA A 50 -0.56 -12.82 3.10
CA ALA A 50 -0.32 -13.93 2.18
C ALA A 50 1.06 -14.55 2.40
N LEU A 51 2.12 -13.73 2.60
CA LEU A 51 3.43 -14.25 2.96
C LEU A 51 3.46 -14.91 4.35
N GLY A 52 2.73 -14.36 5.33
CA GLY A 52 2.61 -14.98 6.65
C GLY A 52 1.96 -16.35 6.59
N GLY A 53 0.85 -16.47 5.85
CA GLY A 53 0.20 -17.74 5.57
C GLY A 53 1.10 -18.72 4.81
N ALA A 54 1.86 -18.21 3.83
CA ALA A 54 2.83 -19.02 3.09
C ALA A 54 3.99 -19.52 3.97
N PHE A 55 4.43 -18.76 4.96
CA PHE A 55 5.38 -19.26 5.95
C PHE A 55 4.77 -20.39 6.79
N GLY A 56 3.53 -20.24 7.26
CA GLY A 56 2.86 -21.31 8.01
C GLY A 56 2.64 -22.59 7.21
N ALA A 57 2.24 -22.47 5.93
CA ALA A 57 1.88 -23.62 5.10
C ALA A 57 3.05 -24.21 4.30
N PHE A 58 4.06 -23.41 3.93
CA PHE A 58 5.06 -23.76 2.92
C PHE A 58 6.49 -23.39 3.31
N GLU A 59 6.84 -23.30 4.60
CA GLU A 59 8.19 -22.94 5.05
C GLU A 59 9.29 -23.80 4.40
N THR A 60 9.13 -25.13 4.45
CA THR A 60 10.12 -26.06 3.90
C THR A 60 10.33 -25.87 2.39
N PRO A 61 9.28 -25.87 1.53
CA PRO A 61 9.42 -25.53 0.11
C PRO A 61 10.03 -24.15 -0.17
N LEU A 62 9.73 -23.14 0.66
CA LEU A 62 10.28 -21.79 0.47
C LEU A 62 11.79 -21.76 0.74
N LYS A 63 12.25 -22.43 1.81
CA LYS A 63 13.68 -22.54 2.13
C LYS A 63 14.41 -23.40 1.11
N SER A 64 13.87 -24.56 0.74
CA SER A 64 14.50 -25.42 -0.28
C SER A 64 14.61 -24.71 -1.62
N GLY A 65 13.61 -23.90 -1.99
CA GLY A 65 13.67 -23.06 -3.19
C GLY A 65 14.79 -22.01 -3.17
N LEU A 66 15.19 -21.50 -2.00
CA LEU A 66 16.36 -20.62 -1.88
C LEU A 66 17.67 -21.40 -2.04
N THR A 67 17.76 -22.58 -1.42
CA THR A 67 18.92 -23.47 -1.55
C THR A 67 19.13 -23.90 -3.00
N ALA A 68 18.08 -24.36 -3.68
CA ALA A 68 18.14 -24.80 -5.07
C ALA A 68 18.63 -23.68 -6.00
N ARG A 69 18.24 -22.42 -5.75
CA ARG A 69 18.76 -21.26 -6.50
C ARG A 69 20.24 -21.02 -6.30
N ALA A 70 20.75 -21.29 -5.09
CA ALA A 70 22.18 -21.15 -4.79
C ALA A 70 22.99 -22.30 -5.41
N GLU A 71 22.48 -23.53 -5.29
CA GLU A 71 23.10 -24.75 -5.85
C GLU A 71 23.22 -24.68 -7.37
N ALA A 72 22.21 -24.14 -8.06
CA ALA A 72 22.22 -23.97 -9.51
C ALA A 72 23.38 -23.10 -10.03
N VAL A 73 23.99 -22.27 -9.17
CA VAL A 73 25.11 -21.39 -9.52
C VAL A 73 26.35 -21.65 -8.64
N ARG A 74 26.41 -22.81 -7.96
CA ARG A 74 27.44 -23.13 -6.97
C ARG A 74 28.86 -22.95 -7.50
N ASP A 75 29.18 -23.55 -8.64
CA ASP A 75 30.56 -23.55 -9.13
C ASP A 75 30.92 -22.21 -9.78
N GLY A 76 29.97 -21.57 -10.46
CA GLY A 76 30.21 -20.30 -11.17
C GLY A 76 30.23 -19.07 -10.26
N VAL A 77 29.24 -18.93 -9.38
CA VAL A 77 29.05 -17.72 -8.55
C VAL A 77 29.67 -17.87 -7.16
N TYR A 78 29.65 -19.08 -6.61
CA TYR A 78 30.22 -19.36 -5.28
C TYR A 78 31.60 -20.02 -5.33
N ALA A 79 32.11 -20.43 -6.50
CA ALA A 79 33.39 -21.14 -6.63
C ALA A 79 33.51 -22.34 -5.67
N GLY A 80 32.39 -23.03 -5.42
CA GLY A 80 32.33 -24.15 -4.48
C GLY A 80 32.32 -23.77 -2.99
N ASP A 81 32.34 -22.49 -2.63
CA ASP A 81 32.31 -22.00 -1.24
C ASP A 81 30.94 -22.26 -0.59
N ALA A 82 30.84 -23.41 0.08
CA ALA A 82 29.63 -23.83 0.78
C ALA A 82 29.26 -22.91 1.96
N ALA A 83 30.25 -22.31 2.64
CA ALA A 83 30.00 -21.44 3.79
C ALA A 83 29.36 -20.12 3.35
N LYS A 84 29.90 -19.51 2.29
CA LYS A 84 29.30 -18.32 1.67
C LYS A 84 27.91 -18.61 1.13
N MET A 85 27.73 -19.74 0.43
CA MET A 85 26.44 -20.15 -0.09
C MET A 85 25.38 -20.26 1.02
N LYS A 86 25.70 -20.96 2.11
CA LYS A 86 24.82 -21.08 3.27
C LYS A 86 24.48 -19.71 3.86
N SER A 87 25.47 -18.85 4.05
CA SER A 87 25.28 -17.50 4.60
C SER A 87 24.31 -16.66 3.75
N VAL A 88 24.45 -16.70 2.41
CA VAL A 88 23.54 -15.99 1.51
C VAL A 88 22.12 -16.56 1.56
N VAL A 89 21.96 -17.88 1.60
CA VAL A 89 20.64 -18.53 1.72
C VAL A 89 19.96 -18.16 3.04
N ASP A 90 20.67 -18.24 4.17
CA ASP A 90 20.15 -17.87 5.50
C ASP A 90 19.71 -16.39 5.54
N LYS A 91 20.51 -15.49 4.95
CA LYS A 91 20.18 -14.07 4.87
C LYS A 91 19.01 -13.80 3.91
N SER A 92 18.87 -14.59 2.85
CA SER A 92 17.72 -14.53 1.93
C SER A 92 16.42 -14.92 2.62
N TRP A 93 16.44 -15.91 3.51
CA TRP A 93 15.29 -16.24 4.37
C TRP A 93 14.90 -15.05 5.26
N THR A 94 15.88 -14.31 5.78
CA THR A 94 15.62 -13.07 6.51
C THR A 94 14.95 -12.01 5.64
N TYR A 95 15.27 -11.93 4.35
CA TYR A 95 14.60 -11.00 3.42
C TYR A 95 13.16 -11.39 3.13
N TYR A 96 12.82 -12.68 3.05
CA TYR A 96 11.41 -13.10 3.03
C TYR A 96 10.66 -12.62 4.28
N LYS A 97 11.22 -12.83 5.47
CA LYS A 97 10.63 -12.34 6.72
C LYS A 97 10.45 -10.82 6.72
N ARG A 98 11.41 -10.07 6.17
CA ARG A 98 11.29 -8.62 5.99
C ARG A 98 10.14 -8.26 5.06
N ALA A 99 9.97 -8.95 3.94
CA ALA A 99 8.87 -8.71 3.02
C ALA A 99 7.51 -8.88 3.70
N HIS A 100 7.33 -9.95 4.49
CA HIS A 100 6.13 -10.17 5.29
C HIS A 100 5.87 -9.05 6.30
N MET A 101 6.87 -8.74 7.13
CA MET A 101 6.77 -7.70 8.17
C MET A 101 6.50 -6.32 7.59
N HIS A 102 7.20 -5.96 6.52
CA HIS A 102 7.02 -4.68 5.83
C HIS A 102 5.65 -4.63 5.15
N GLY A 103 5.20 -5.71 4.51
CA GLY A 103 3.86 -5.79 3.92
C GLY A 103 2.76 -5.49 4.93
N GLY A 104 2.78 -6.17 6.08
CA GLY A 104 1.80 -5.94 7.15
C GLY A 104 1.92 -4.55 7.77
N ALA A 105 3.10 -4.21 8.31
CA ALA A 105 3.29 -2.99 9.08
C ALA A 105 3.20 -1.72 8.23
N ILE A 106 3.90 -1.66 7.08
CA ILE A 106 3.83 -0.49 6.20
C ILE A 106 2.44 -0.39 5.57
N GLY A 107 1.83 -1.49 5.15
CA GLY A 107 0.48 -1.48 4.61
C GLY A 107 -0.52 -0.86 5.61
N ALA A 108 -0.44 -1.25 6.88
CA ALA A 108 -1.27 -0.68 7.94
C ALA A 108 -1.00 0.81 8.19
N VAL A 109 0.28 1.23 8.25
CA VAL A 109 0.66 2.64 8.41
C VAL A 109 0.20 3.48 7.23
N ALA A 110 0.37 3.00 6.00
CA ALA A 110 -0.07 3.66 4.78
C ALA A 110 -1.60 3.84 4.77
N LEU A 111 -2.35 2.78 5.10
CA LEU A 111 -3.80 2.85 5.19
C LEU A 111 -4.25 3.83 6.28
N GLY A 112 -3.66 3.75 7.48
CA GLY A 112 -3.95 4.67 8.58
C GLY A 112 -3.69 6.13 8.21
N GLY A 113 -2.56 6.41 7.54
CA GLY A 113 -2.24 7.75 7.03
C GLY A 113 -3.24 8.25 5.99
N ILE A 114 -3.70 7.39 5.09
CA ILE A 114 -4.70 7.75 4.07
C ILE A 114 -6.08 8.02 4.71
N LEU A 115 -6.49 7.21 5.68
CA LEU A 115 -7.72 7.42 6.42
C LEU A 115 -7.65 8.72 7.25
N LEU A 116 -6.51 9.00 7.89
CA LEU A 116 -6.27 10.26 8.58
C LEU A 116 -6.38 11.44 7.61
N LEU A 117 -5.74 11.37 6.44
CA LEU A 117 -5.89 12.40 5.40
C LEU A 117 -7.33 12.59 4.97
N ALA A 118 -8.13 11.52 4.86
CA ALA A 118 -9.55 11.60 4.55
C ALA A 118 -10.37 12.33 5.64
N ALA A 119 -9.95 12.22 6.91
CA ALA A 119 -10.54 12.94 8.03
C ALA A 119 -10.23 14.45 8.02
N LEU A 120 -9.06 14.86 7.52
CA LEU A 120 -8.67 16.29 7.47
C LEU A 120 -9.52 17.08 6.45
N GLU A 121 -9.83 18.34 6.78
CA GLU A 121 -10.66 19.23 5.97
C GLU A 121 -9.81 20.14 5.07
N ARG A 122 -8.73 20.74 5.60
CA ARG A 122 -7.91 21.72 4.86
C ARG A 122 -7.10 21.15 3.69
N PRO A 123 -6.62 19.88 3.67
CA PRO A 123 -5.77 19.42 2.58
C PRO A 123 -6.47 19.46 1.23
N ARG A 124 -5.85 20.21 0.29
CA ARG A 124 -6.29 20.31 -1.10
C ARG A 124 -6.39 18.93 -1.74
N ARG A 125 -7.34 18.77 -2.67
CA ARG A 125 -7.59 17.52 -3.41
C ARG A 125 -6.32 16.91 -4.01
N ARG A 126 -5.48 17.73 -4.66
CA ARG A 126 -4.21 17.27 -5.26
C ARG A 126 -3.22 16.75 -4.22
N ALA A 127 -3.05 17.45 -3.10
CA ALA A 127 -2.16 16.99 -2.03
C ALA A 127 -2.63 15.65 -1.46
N ARG A 128 -3.93 15.52 -1.18
CA ARG A 128 -4.55 14.27 -0.70
C ARG A 128 -4.30 13.11 -1.66
N GLN A 129 -4.52 13.35 -2.95
CA GLN A 129 -4.31 12.35 -3.99
C GLN A 129 -2.83 11.93 -4.09
N SER A 130 -1.91 12.89 -4.17
CA SER A 130 -0.48 12.62 -4.31
C SER A 130 0.10 11.91 -3.10
N VAL A 131 -0.24 12.34 -1.88
CA VAL A 131 0.26 11.71 -0.65
C VAL A 131 -0.30 10.29 -0.50
N SER A 132 -1.60 10.08 -0.81
CA SER A 132 -2.19 8.74 -0.77
C SER A 132 -1.52 7.80 -1.77
N LEU A 133 -1.23 8.28 -2.98
CA LEU A 133 -0.50 7.51 -3.99
C LEU A 133 0.94 7.21 -3.56
N ALA A 134 1.65 8.18 -2.99
CA ALA A 134 3.01 8.00 -2.50
C ALA A 134 3.08 6.93 -1.39
N LEU A 135 2.15 6.97 -0.44
CA LEU A 135 2.02 5.95 0.61
C LEU A 135 1.72 4.56 0.03
N GLY A 136 0.74 4.46 -0.87
CA GLY A 136 0.34 3.18 -1.46
C GLY A 136 1.44 2.56 -2.35
N LEU A 137 1.98 3.33 -3.29
CA LEU A 137 3.05 2.88 -4.19
C LEU A 137 4.35 2.59 -3.42
N GLY A 138 4.70 3.46 -2.48
CA GLY A 138 5.88 3.29 -1.65
C GLY A 138 5.78 2.05 -0.77
N GLY A 139 4.63 1.83 -0.13
CA GLY A 139 4.39 0.67 0.72
C GLY A 139 4.45 -0.65 -0.04
N LEU A 140 3.73 -0.75 -1.16
CA LEU A 140 3.71 -1.97 -1.96
C LEU A 140 5.07 -2.23 -2.60
N GLY A 141 5.68 -1.19 -3.19
CA GLY A 141 6.97 -1.30 -3.87
C GLY A 141 8.09 -1.73 -2.92
N TYR A 142 8.18 -1.12 -1.73
CA TYR A 142 9.24 -1.44 -0.78
C TYR A 142 9.07 -2.82 -0.15
N SER A 143 7.83 -3.23 0.11
CA SER A 143 7.53 -4.59 0.59
C SER A 143 7.86 -5.65 -0.46
N SER A 144 7.54 -5.37 -1.73
CA SER A 144 7.85 -6.24 -2.88
C SER A 144 9.36 -6.34 -3.13
N PHE A 145 10.10 -5.25 -2.95
CA PHE A 145 11.55 -5.24 -3.04
C PHE A 145 12.20 -6.31 -2.15
N TRP A 146 11.79 -6.42 -0.89
CA TRP A 146 12.34 -7.43 0.02
C TRP A 146 12.10 -8.86 -0.47
N LEU A 147 10.93 -9.12 -1.06
CA LEU A 147 10.61 -10.44 -1.64
C LEU A 147 11.50 -10.76 -2.84
N LEU A 148 11.65 -9.78 -3.75
CA LEU A 148 12.49 -9.95 -4.94
C LEU A 148 13.96 -10.10 -4.55
N ALA A 149 14.45 -9.33 -3.58
CA ALA A 149 15.82 -9.42 -3.08
C ALA A 149 16.09 -10.79 -2.44
N ALA A 150 15.13 -11.35 -1.68
CA ALA A 150 15.23 -12.70 -1.13
C ALA A 150 15.40 -13.75 -2.22
N ARG A 151 14.68 -13.62 -3.34
CA ARG A 151 14.75 -14.57 -4.46
C ARG A 151 15.99 -14.40 -5.32
N ALA A 152 16.49 -13.17 -5.47
CA ALA A 152 17.63 -12.85 -6.31
C ALA A 152 18.96 -13.19 -5.65
N ALA A 153 19.10 -12.94 -4.34
CA ALA A 153 20.37 -13.08 -3.62
C ALA A 153 21.05 -14.44 -3.77
N PRO A 154 20.37 -15.59 -3.68
CA PRO A 154 21.02 -16.88 -3.85
C PRO A 154 21.62 -17.08 -5.25
N GLY A 155 20.95 -16.59 -6.29
CA GLY A 155 21.44 -16.69 -7.68
C GLY A 155 22.55 -15.69 -8.02
N LEU A 156 22.63 -14.58 -7.30
CA LEU A 156 23.66 -13.55 -7.47
C LEU A 156 24.88 -13.75 -6.56
N GLY A 157 24.84 -14.70 -5.63
CA GLY A 157 25.98 -14.96 -4.73
C GLY A 157 26.15 -13.96 -3.60
N SER A 158 25.26 -12.95 -3.52
CA SER A 158 25.39 -11.85 -2.59
C SER A 158 24.05 -11.16 -2.37
N THR A 159 23.75 -10.87 -1.10
CA THR A 159 22.61 -10.01 -0.76
C THR A 159 22.83 -8.56 -1.13
N ASP A 160 24.09 -8.12 -1.23
CA ASP A 160 24.39 -6.74 -1.64
C ASP A 160 24.18 -6.58 -3.14
N ALA A 161 24.64 -7.53 -3.95
CA ALA A 161 24.35 -7.57 -5.38
C ALA A 161 22.84 -7.61 -5.66
N ALA A 162 22.08 -8.38 -4.88
CA ALA A 162 20.62 -8.39 -4.99
C ALA A 162 19.98 -7.04 -4.70
N LYS A 163 20.40 -6.36 -3.63
CA LYS A 163 19.88 -5.01 -3.31
C LYS A 163 20.25 -3.99 -4.38
N GLU A 164 21.48 -4.04 -4.89
CA GLU A 164 21.95 -3.16 -5.94
C GLU A 164 21.16 -3.36 -7.24
N SER A 165 20.97 -4.62 -7.66
CA SER A 165 20.17 -4.96 -8.85
C SER A 165 18.72 -4.51 -8.77
N LEU A 166 18.20 -4.28 -7.56
CA LEU A 166 16.84 -3.85 -7.28
C LEU A 166 16.77 -2.43 -6.70
N ALA A 167 17.87 -1.67 -6.75
CA ALA A 167 17.90 -0.31 -6.21
C ALA A 167 16.89 0.62 -6.91
N TRP A 168 16.67 0.38 -8.21
CA TRP A 168 15.66 1.08 -9.02
C TRP A 168 14.23 0.92 -8.48
N LEU A 169 13.95 -0.14 -7.71
CA LEU A 169 12.66 -0.34 -7.04
C LEU A 169 12.74 0.14 -5.59
N ALA A 170 13.79 -0.24 -4.86
CA ALA A 170 13.95 0.02 -3.44
C ALA A 170 13.99 1.52 -3.12
N VAL A 171 14.83 2.27 -3.84
CA VAL A 171 15.08 3.70 -3.55
C VAL A 171 13.84 4.55 -3.80
N PRO A 172 13.20 4.53 -5.00
CA PRO A 172 12.02 5.36 -5.21
C PRO A 172 10.83 4.92 -4.37
N SER A 173 10.62 3.62 -4.11
CA SER A 173 9.51 3.18 -3.25
C SER A 173 9.70 3.61 -1.79
N ALA A 174 10.90 3.44 -1.22
CA ALA A 174 11.22 3.93 0.11
C ALA A 174 11.08 5.46 0.20
N GLY A 175 11.58 6.18 -0.83
CA GLY A 175 11.46 7.63 -0.92
C GLY A 175 10.02 8.11 -0.95
N LEU A 176 9.17 7.50 -1.79
CA LEU A 176 7.73 7.80 -1.84
C LEU A 176 7.04 7.54 -0.51
N LEU A 177 7.33 6.41 0.14
CA LEU A 177 6.76 6.09 1.44
C LEU A 177 7.16 7.12 2.49
N MET A 178 8.45 7.45 2.58
CA MET A 178 8.97 8.40 3.56
C MET A 178 8.38 9.80 3.35
N LEU A 179 8.38 10.29 2.10
CA LEU A 179 7.76 11.57 1.75
C LEU A 179 6.26 11.57 2.05
N GLY A 180 5.57 10.44 1.79
CA GLY A 180 4.17 10.27 2.12
C GLY A 180 3.90 10.40 3.62
N VAL A 181 4.69 9.72 4.46
CA VAL A 181 4.57 9.77 5.93
C VAL A 181 4.87 11.18 6.45
N ILE A 182 5.96 11.81 5.98
CA ILE A 182 6.30 13.20 6.34
C ILE A 182 5.17 14.15 5.97
N ALA A 183 4.58 13.99 4.78
CA ALA A 183 3.46 14.82 4.34
C ALA A 183 2.19 14.61 5.18
N VAL A 184 1.88 13.38 5.60
CA VAL A 184 0.79 13.12 6.55
C VAL A 184 1.01 13.87 7.85
N ILE A 185 2.22 13.79 8.42
CA ILE A 185 2.57 14.50 9.65
C ILE A 185 2.38 16.00 9.45
N ALA A 186 2.99 16.58 8.41
CA ALA A 186 2.93 18.02 8.15
C ALA A 186 1.49 18.53 7.93
N LEU A 187 0.68 17.80 7.15
CA LEU A 187 -0.71 18.16 6.89
C LEU A 187 -1.58 18.04 8.14
N THR A 188 -1.36 17.00 8.94
CA THR A 188 -2.07 16.80 10.22
C THR A 188 -1.70 17.91 11.20
N SER A 189 -0.41 18.21 11.37
CA SER A 189 0.03 19.33 12.22
C SER A 189 -0.57 20.65 11.76
N ARG A 190 -0.59 20.92 10.45
CA ARG A 190 -1.24 22.13 9.92
C ARG A 190 -2.74 22.17 10.24
N GLU A 191 -3.44 21.04 10.15
CA GLU A 191 -4.86 20.98 10.51
C GLU A 191 -5.11 21.38 11.97
N LEU A 192 -4.30 20.79 12.86
CA LEU A 192 -4.44 20.91 14.31
C LEU A 192 -4.02 22.28 14.86
N PHE A 193 -2.99 22.89 14.29
CA PHE A 193 -2.38 24.09 14.85
C PHE A 193 -2.69 25.39 14.09
N ALA A 194 -3.21 25.32 12.86
CA ALA A 194 -3.59 26.54 12.16
C ALA A 194 -4.88 27.14 12.75
N PRO A 195 -5.04 28.48 12.78
CA PRO A 195 -6.27 29.12 13.27
C PRO A 195 -7.51 28.55 12.57
N ARG A 196 -8.62 28.40 13.31
CA ARG A 196 -9.91 28.06 12.71
C ARG A 196 -10.29 29.19 11.76
N LEU A 197 -10.75 28.86 10.56
CA LEU A 197 -11.34 29.87 9.68
C LEU A 197 -12.58 30.43 10.39
N PRO A 198 -12.86 31.75 10.28
CA PRO A 198 -14.12 32.30 10.78
C PRO A 198 -15.28 31.54 10.12
N ALA A 199 -16.26 31.17 10.94
CA ALA A 199 -17.46 30.45 10.54
C ALA A 199 -18.30 31.25 9.54
#